data_AF-A0A2V8P9B4-F1
#
_entry.id   AF-A0A2V8P9B4-F1
#
_cell.length_a   1.000
_cell.length_b   1.000
_cell.length_c   1.000
_cell.angle_alpha   90.00
_cell.angle_beta   90.00
_cell.angle_gamma   90.00
#
_symmetry.space_group_name_H-M   'P 1'
#
loop_
_entity.id
_entity.type
_entity.pdbx_description
1 polymer ?
#
loop_
_entity_poly.entity_id
_entity_poly.type
_entity_poly.pdbx_seq_one_letter_code
_entity_poly.pdbx_strand_id
1 'polypeptide(L)'
;MKVRELSLVLTLLAFGAAAGGRPLDKPNFTGTWRILQSRDASKMLVVSHRGAKLEVTRKSFAMGVTDVRQSLYYIDGETHFTEETNWVESSNKSRAKEPVSQKVKSVAAWHGDTLVIESDEIREEWRLSEDGKELTVTTGTAKQTYRKFSERIDKD
;
A
#
# COMPACT_ATOMS: atom_id res chain seq x y z
N MET A 1 -34.41 -15.16 -29.32
CA MET A 1 -33.13 -14.58 -28.86
C MET A 1 -33.36 -13.14 -28.47
N LYS A 2 -33.24 -12.79 -27.19
CA LYS A 2 -33.36 -11.42 -26.67
C LYS A 2 -32.14 -11.17 -25.80
N VAL A 3 -31.29 -10.25 -26.24
CA VAL A 3 -30.16 -9.70 -25.49
C VAL A 3 -30.75 -8.90 -24.33
N ARG A 4 -30.40 -9.26 -23.10
CA ARG A 4 -30.68 -8.44 -21.92
C ARG A 4 -29.38 -7.71 -21.57
N GLU A 5 -29.30 -6.45 -21.96
CA GLU A 5 -28.29 -5.54 -21.44
C GLU A 5 -28.60 -5.26 -19.96
N LEU A 6 -27.69 -5.65 -19.07
CA LEU A 6 -27.71 -5.18 -17.69
C LEU A 6 -27.10 -3.77 -17.68
N SER A 7 -27.95 -2.75 -17.58
CA SER A 7 -27.54 -1.40 -17.23
C SER A 7 -27.14 -1.37 -15.75
N LEU A 8 -25.84 -1.23 -15.48
CA LEU A 8 -25.31 -0.97 -14.14
C LEU A 8 -25.53 0.52 -13.81
N VAL A 9 -26.52 0.82 -12.97
CA VAL A 9 -26.77 2.19 -12.48
C VAL A 9 -25.79 2.49 -11.36
N LEU A 10 -24.76 3.30 -11.64
CA LEU A 10 -23.82 3.81 -10.64
C LEU A 10 -24.43 5.04 -9.96
N THR A 11 -24.93 4.88 -8.73
CA THR A 11 -25.47 6.00 -7.95
C THR A 11 -24.32 6.78 -7.30
N LEU A 12 -23.88 7.87 -7.92
CA LEU A 12 -23.01 8.85 -7.27
C LEU A 12 -23.83 9.62 -6.22
N LEU A 13 -23.63 9.29 -4.95
CA LEU A 13 -24.07 10.12 -3.84
C LEU A 13 -23.16 11.35 -3.73
N ALA A 14 -23.62 12.47 -4.29
CA ALA A 14 -23.05 13.78 -4.02
C ALA A 14 -23.45 14.23 -2.61
N PHE A 15 -22.50 14.20 -1.67
CA PHE A 15 -22.64 14.89 -0.39
C PHE A 15 -22.01 16.28 -0.48
N GLY A 16 -22.83 17.28 -0.13
CA GLY A 16 -22.56 18.70 -0.26
C GLY A 16 -21.45 19.25 0.64
N ALA A 17 -21.00 20.43 0.25
CA ALA A 17 -19.93 21.22 0.86
C ALA A 17 -20.25 21.74 2.27
N ALA A 18 -19.25 21.70 3.16
CA ALA A 18 -18.87 22.81 4.05
C ALA A 18 -17.69 22.42 4.96
N ALA A 19 -16.50 22.95 4.68
CA ALA A 19 -15.56 23.48 5.66
C ALA A 19 -14.39 24.13 4.90
N GLY A 20 -14.23 25.44 5.05
CA GLY A 20 -13.10 26.22 4.52
C GLY A 20 -11.79 25.93 5.25
N GLY A 21 -11.37 24.66 5.26
CA GLY A 21 -9.99 24.30 5.54
C GLY A 21 -9.15 24.62 4.31
N ARG A 22 -7.91 25.10 4.52
CA ARG A 22 -6.88 24.99 3.48
C ARG A 22 -6.90 23.55 2.98
N PRO A 23 -6.75 23.28 1.66
CA PRO A 23 -6.62 21.91 1.20
C PRO A 23 -5.50 21.28 2.04
N LEU A 24 -5.87 20.30 2.88
CA LEU A 24 -4.88 19.51 3.60
C LEU A 24 -4.05 18.85 2.52
N ASP A 25 -2.75 19.18 2.50
CA ASP A 25 -1.81 18.49 1.63
C ASP A 25 -1.99 16.99 1.89
N LYS A 26 -2.11 16.22 0.81
CA LYS A 26 -2.35 14.78 0.93
C LYS A 26 -1.25 14.14 1.79
N PRO A 27 -1.59 13.21 2.69
CA PRO A 27 -0.60 12.59 3.57
C PRO A 27 0.60 12.02 2.81
N ASN A 28 1.81 12.27 3.31
CA ASN A 28 3.02 11.68 2.77
C ASN A 28 3.43 10.46 3.60
N PHE A 29 3.32 9.26 3.02
CA PHE A 29 3.67 7.99 3.65
C PHE A 29 5.18 7.68 3.67
N THR A 30 6.04 8.56 3.15
CA THR A 30 7.48 8.31 3.05
C THR A 30 8.10 7.94 4.40
N GLY A 31 8.86 6.85 4.41
CA GLY A 31 9.64 6.41 5.55
C GLY A 31 9.72 4.89 5.68
N THR A 32 10.39 4.46 6.73
CA THR A 32 10.44 3.07 7.19
C THR A 32 9.51 2.91 8.38
N TRP A 33 8.67 1.90 8.32
CA TRP A 33 7.58 1.63 9.25
C TRP A 33 7.73 0.21 9.82
N ARG A 34 7.62 0.08 11.14
CA ARG A 34 7.71 -1.22 11.84
C ARG A 34 6.37 -1.58 12.45
N ILE A 35 5.91 -2.82 12.27
CA ILE A 35 4.62 -3.25 12.81
C ILE A 35 4.60 -3.19 14.36
N LEU A 36 3.51 -2.69 14.94
CA LEU A 36 3.39 -2.55 16.40
C LEU A 36 3.06 -3.87 17.14
N GLN A 37 2.40 -4.83 16.48
CA GLN A 37 1.76 -5.97 17.16
C GLN A 37 2.34 -7.35 16.80
N SER A 38 3.59 -7.46 16.36
CA SER A 38 4.15 -8.76 15.99
C SER A 38 5.06 -9.33 17.07
N ARG A 39 4.69 -10.50 17.62
CA ARG A 39 5.54 -11.28 18.55
C ARG A 39 6.58 -12.13 17.81
N ASP A 40 6.29 -12.59 16.59
CA ASP A 40 7.05 -13.68 15.94
C ASP A 40 7.63 -13.34 14.56
N ALA A 41 7.37 -12.15 14.00
CA ALA A 41 7.97 -11.72 12.75
C ALA A 41 8.19 -10.21 12.73
N SER A 42 9.43 -9.75 12.58
CA SER A 42 9.70 -8.33 12.38
C SER A 42 9.24 -7.93 10.97
N LYS A 43 7.98 -7.51 10.84
CA LYS A 43 7.47 -6.93 9.60
C LYS A 43 7.88 -5.48 9.52
N MET A 44 8.48 -5.13 8.39
CA MET A 44 8.81 -3.76 8.03
C MET A 44 8.12 -3.39 6.72
N LEU A 45 7.79 -2.12 6.62
CA LEU A 45 7.18 -1.51 5.46
C LEU A 45 8.01 -0.28 5.12
N VAL A 46 8.61 -0.24 3.94
CA VAL A 46 9.40 0.89 3.45
C VAL A 46 8.61 1.53 2.32
N VAL A 47 8.41 2.83 2.40
CA VAL A 47 7.56 3.57 1.46
C VAL A 47 8.31 4.78 0.94
N SER A 48 8.36 4.92 -0.38
CA SER A 48 8.80 6.14 -1.07
C SER A 48 7.59 6.74 -1.78
N HIS A 49 7.14 7.92 -1.34
CA HIS A 49 5.99 8.60 -1.89
C HIS A 49 6.40 9.96 -2.45
N ARG A 50 6.36 10.10 -3.78
CA ARG A 50 6.80 11.30 -4.50
C ARG A 50 5.79 11.67 -5.58
N GLY A 51 5.02 12.73 -5.36
CA GLY A 51 3.91 13.10 -6.25
C GLY A 51 2.90 11.95 -6.34
N ALA A 52 2.54 11.53 -7.55
CA ALA A 52 1.67 10.37 -7.75
C ALA A 52 2.39 9.02 -7.56
N LYS A 53 3.72 8.97 -7.53
CA LYS A 53 4.46 7.70 -7.48
C LYS A 53 4.54 7.18 -6.04
N LEU A 54 4.13 5.93 -5.82
CA LEU A 54 4.22 5.24 -4.54
C LEU A 54 4.93 3.89 -4.69
N GLU A 55 6.17 3.82 -4.22
CA GLU A 55 6.91 2.57 -4.13
C GLU A 55 6.77 2.01 -2.72
N VAL A 56 6.42 0.73 -2.63
CA VAL A 56 6.18 0.04 -1.37
C VAL A 56 7.00 -1.24 -1.32
N THR A 57 7.88 -1.37 -0.33
CA THR A 57 8.61 -2.60 -0.04
C THR A 57 8.17 -3.15 1.30
N ARG A 58 7.51 -4.30 1.28
CA ARG A 58 7.12 -5.07 2.47
C ARG A 58 8.19 -6.12 2.72
N LYS A 59 8.71 -6.16 3.95
CA LYS A 59 9.68 -7.17 4.41
C LYS A 59 9.09 -7.92 5.59
N SER A 60 9.13 -9.24 5.57
CA SER A 60 8.87 -10.07 6.76
C SER A 60 10.06 -10.96 7.03
N PHE A 61 10.57 -10.88 8.26
CA PHE A 61 11.67 -11.72 8.69
C PHE A 61 11.19 -12.77 9.69
N ALA A 62 11.53 -14.02 9.43
CA ALA A 62 11.30 -15.15 10.32
C ALA A 62 12.41 -16.19 10.14
N MET A 63 12.94 -16.72 11.25
CA MET A 63 13.90 -17.83 11.25
C MET A 63 15.13 -17.66 10.31
N GLY A 64 15.69 -16.43 10.22
CA GLY A 64 16.86 -16.17 9.37
C GLY A 64 16.55 -16.03 7.87
N VAL A 65 15.28 -15.87 7.52
CA VAL A 65 14.79 -15.67 6.15
C VAL A 65 14.01 -14.36 6.11
N THR A 66 14.24 -13.55 5.08
CA THR A 66 13.47 -12.35 4.79
C THR A 66 12.69 -12.55 3.49
N ASP A 67 11.37 -12.61 3.57
CA ASP A 67 10.52 -12.48 2.40
C ASP A 67 10.36 -11.00 2.07
N VAL A 68 10.59 -10.64 0.81
CA VAL A 68 10.47 -9.26 0.33
C VAL A 68 9.47 -9.20 -0.81
N ARG A 69 8.55 -8.23 -0.73
CA ARG A 69 7.61 -7.87 -1.79
C ARG A 69 7.72 -6.39 -2.07
N GLN A 70 8.01 -6.04 -3.31
CA GLN A 70 8.04 -4.68 -3.81
C GLN A 70 6.90 -4.45 -4.78
N SER A 71 6.22 -3.31 -4.65
CA SER A 71 5.15 -2.88 -5.54
C SER A 71 5.33 -1.40 -5.90
N LEU A 72 4.96 -1.03 -7.13
CA LEU A 72 4.95 0.35 -7.60
C LEU A 72 3.55 0.77 -8.06
N TYR A 73 2.93 1.70 -7.34
CA TYR A 73 1.61 2.26 -7.66
C TYR A 73 1.71 3.70 -8.16
N TYR A 74 0.70 4.13 -8.93
CA TYR A 74 0.48 5.51 -9.35
C TYR A 74 -0.86 6.00 -8.78
N ILE A 75 -0.80 7.04 -7.94
CA ILE A 75 -1.95 7.61 -7.22
C ILE A 75 -2.55 8.75 -8.04
N ASP A 76 -3.15 8.41 -9.17
CA ASP A 76 -3.85 9.35 -10.08
C ASP A 76 -5.33 8.98 -10.28
N GLY A 77 -5.79 7.88 -9.69
CA GLY A 77 -7.15 7.37 -9.85
C GLY A 77 -7.40 6.63 -11.16
N GLU A 78 -6.37 6.43 -11.98
CA GLU A 78 -6.46 5.67 -13.22
C GLU A 78 -6.07 4.20 -13.00
N THR A 79 -6.43 3.34 -13.96
CA THR A 79 -6.03 1.92 -13.94
C THR A 79 -4.63 1.76 -14.50
N HIS A 80 -3.74 1.19 -13.70
CA HIS A 80 -2.36 0.88 -14.08
C HIS A 80 -2.07 -0.61 -13.97
N PHE A 81 -1.08 -1.09 -14.72
CA PHE A 81 -0.44 -2.38 -14.45
C PHE A 81 0.71 -2.17 -13.47
N THR A 82 0.44 -2.44 -12.19
CA THR A 82 1.46 -2.42 -11.13
C THR A 82 2.36 -3.63 -11.28
N GLU A 83 3.67 -3.37 -11.32
CA GLU A 83 4.66 -4.43 -11.19
C GLU A 83 4.85 -4.78 -9.71
N GLU A 84 4.72 -6.06 -9.41
CA GLU A 84 5.00 -6.63 -8.11
C GLU A 84 6.14 -7.63 -8.21
N THR A 85 7.22 -7.39 -7.48
CA THR A 85 8.40 -8.25 -7.46
C THR A 85 8.56 -8.87 -6.09
N ASN A 86 8.70 -10.20 -6.05
CA ASN A 86 8.88 -10.96 -4.81
C ASN A 86 10.19 -11.74 -4.84
N TRP A 87 10.92 -11.76 -3.73
CA TRP A 87 12.13 -12.57 -3.56
C TRP A 87 12.32 -13.00 -2.11
N VAL A 88 13.26 -13.92 -1.89
CA VAL A 88 13.61 -14.40 -0.55
C VAL A 88 15.09 -14.17 -0.31
N GLU A 89 15.42 -13.36 0.70
CA GLU A 89 16.79 -13.14 1.17
C GLU A 89 17.09 -14.11 2.33
N SER A 90 18.20 -14.83 2.25
CA SER A 90 18.68 -15.64 3.37
C SER A 90 20.19 -15.82 3.31
N SER A 91 20.85 -15.89 4.47
CA SER A 91 22.25 -16.29 4.55
C SER A 91 22.47 -17.75 4.11
N ASN A 92 21.42 -18.57 4.18
CA ASN A 92 21.43 -19.90 3.59
C ASN A 92 21.03 -19.83 2.12
N LYS A 93 22.02 -19.96 1.23
CA LYS A 93 21.83 -19.85 -0.24
C LYS A 93 20.79 -20.82 -0.81
N SER A 94 20.55 -21.99 -0.19
CA SER A 94 19.52 -22.92 -0.67
C SER A 94 18.09 -22.47 -0.36
N ARG A 95 17.92 -21.49 0.55
CA ARG A 95 16.64 -20.89 0.91
C ARG A 95 16.39 -19.55 0.21
N ALA A 96 17.45 -18.90 -0.27
CA ALA A 96 17.32 -17.70 -1.08
C ALA A 96 16.59 -18.02 -2.38
N LYS A 97 15.75 -17.11 -2.84
CA LYS A 97 15.02 -17.22 -4.12
C LYS A 97 15.22 -15.95 -4.91
N GLU A 98 15.51 -16.13 -6.19
CA GLU A 98 15.65 -15.03 -7.15
C GLU A 98 14.35 -14.23 -7.27
N PRO A 99 14.43 -12.94 -7.65
CA PRO A 99 13.26 -12.11 -7.88
C PRO A 99 12.33 -12.64 -8.96
N VAL A 100 11.03 -12.69 -8.65
CA VAL A 100 9.96 -13.01 -9.59
C VAL A 100 9.01 -11.82 -9.67
N SER A 101 8.90 -11.24 -10.86
CA SER A 101 7.97 -10.15 -11.15
C SER A 101 6.66 -10.66 -11.76
N GLN A 102 5.55 -10.04 -11.35
CA GLN A 102 4.25 -10.17 -11.99
C GLN A 102 3.62 -8.81 -12.19
N LYS A 103 2.70 -8.69 -13.16
CA LYS A 103 1.92 -7.47 -13.38
C LYS A 103 0.49 -7.69 -12.95
N VAL A 104 -0.02 -6.80 -12.11
CA VAL A 104 -1.39 -6.84 -11.58
C VAL A 104 -2.08 -5.54 -11.95
N LYS A 105 -3.33 -5.61 -12.41
CA LYS A 105 -4.13 -4.40 -12.62
C LYS A 105 -4.50 -3.81 -11.27
N SER A 106 -4.29 -2.51 -11.12
CA SER A 106 -4.67 -1.81 -9.88
C SER A 106 -5.04 -0.36 -10.15
N VAL A 107 -5.87 0.20 -9.28
CA VAL A 107 -6.19 1.62 -9.20
C VAL A 107 -5.77 2.13 -7.82
N ALA A 108 -5.11 3.29 -7.76
CA ALA A 108 -4.80 3.94 -6.49
C ALA A 108 -5.34 5.37 -6.49
N ALA A 109 -6.14 5.72 -5.48
CA ALA A 109 -6.85 7.00 -5.42
C ALA A 109 -6.99 7.51 -3.98
N TRP A 110 -7.04 8.83 -3.84
CA TRP A 110 -7.33 9.48 -2.57
C TRP A 110 -8.83 9.59 -2.30
N HIS A 111 -9.25 9.12 -1.13
CA HIS A 111 -10.58 9.33 -0.56
C HIS A 111 -10.44 10.13 0.75
N GLY A 112 -10.55 11.46 0.65
CA GLY A 112 -10.16 12.35 1.75
C GLY A 112 -8.66 12.20 2.06
N ASP A 113 -8.33 11.88 3.31
CA ASP A 113 -6.97 11.61 3.79
C ASP A 113 -6.61 10.12 3.78
N THR A 114 -7.48 9.28 3.22
CA THR A 114 -7.22 7.85 3.04
C THR A 114 -6.75 7.59 1.62
N LEU A 115 -5.61 6.91 1.45
CA LEU A 115 -5.25 6.33 0.17
C LEU A 115 -5.92 4.96 0.06
N VAL A 116 -6.65 4.73 -1.03
CA VAL A 116 -7.24 3.43 -1.37
C VAL A 116 -6.49 2.86 -2.56
N ILE A 117 -6.04 1.62 -2.44
CA ILE A 117 -5.42 0.85 -3.52
C ILE A 117 -6.28 -0.38 -3.74
N GLU A 118 -6.73 -0.59 -4.97
CA GLU A 118 -7.62 -1.69 -5.32
C GLU A 118 -7.06 -2.46 -6.52
N SER A 119 -7.07 -3.78 -6.42
CA SER A 119 -6.83 -4.73 -7.50
C SER A 119 -7.98 -5.74 -7.54
N ASP A 120 -7.99 -6.62 -8.56
CA ASP A 120 -9.03 -7.66 -8.70
C ASP A 120 -9.13 -8.59 -7.48
N GLU A 121 -8.06 -8.70 -6.68
CA GLU A 121 -7.99 -9.62 -5.54
C GLU A 121 -8.03 -8.91 -4.18
N ILE A 122 -7.57 -7.65 -4.12
CA ILE A 122 -7.24 -7.00 -2.85
C ILE A 122 -7.67 -5.53 -2.89
N ARG A 123 -8.32 -5.08 -1.81
CA ARG A 123 -8.51 -3.67 -1.50
C ARG A 123 -7.75 -3.32 -0.22
N GLU A 124 -6.88 -2.32 -0.31
CA GLU A 124 -6.12 -1.78 0.80
C GLU A 124 -6.51 -0.32 1.07
N GLU A 125 -6.66 0.02 2.35
CA GLU A 125 -6.89 1.39 2.81
C GLU A 125 -5.74 1.83 3.74
N TRP A 126 -5.13 2.95 3.40
CA TRP A 126 -3.94 3.49 4.03
C TRP A 126 -4.26 4.82 4.71
N ARG A 127 -4.04 4.89 6.02
CA ARG A 127 -4.32 6.08 6.83
C ARG A 127 -3.12 6.42 7.71
N LEU A 128 -2.67 7.66 7.60
CA LEU A 128 -1.64 8.22 8.47
C LEU A 128 -2.30 8.85 9.70
N SER A 129 -1.72 8.67 10.89
CA SER A 129 -2.14 9.41 12.08
C SER A 129 -1.85 10.90 11.91
N GLU A 130 -2.62 11.75 12.61
CA GLU A 130 -2.46 13.21 12.56
C GLU A 130 -1.05 13.67 12.95
N ASP A 131 -0.40 12.96 13.87
CA ASP A 131 0.98 13.24 14.28
C ASP A 131 2.05 12.66 13.34
N GLY A 132 1.65 11.96 12.28
CA GLY A 132 2.53 11.36 11.29
C GLY A 132 3.37 10.17 11.78
N LYS A 133 3.14 9.68 13.00
CA LYS A 133 3.96 8.62 13.62
C LYS A 133 3.45 7.22 13.39
N GLU A 134 2.18 7.07 13.02
CA GLU A 134 1.55 5.77 12.82
C GLU A 134 0.88 5.67 11.45
N LEU A 135 1.11 4.56 10.78
CA LEU A 135 0.49 4.21 9.52
C LEU A 135 -0.38 2.98 9.73
N THR A 136 -1.67 3.10 9.45
CA THR A 136 -2.61 1.99 9.43
C THR A 136 -2.85 1.55 8.00
N VAL A 137 -2.66 0.27 7.73
CA VAL A 137 -3.02 -0.40 6.47
C VAL A 137 -4.09 -1.43 6.78
N THR A 138 -5.26 -1.29 6.17
CA THR A 138 -6.38 -2.23 6.27
C THR A 138 -6.52 -2.96 4.95
N THR A 139 -6.42 -4.29 4.97
CA THR A 139 -6.56 -5.15 3.79
C THR A 139 -7.74 -6.09 4.03
N GLY A 140 -8.85 -5.89 3.32
CA GLY A 140 -10.11 -6.58 3.64
C GLY A 140 -10.54 -6.31 5.09
N THR A 141 -10.62 -7.35 5.92
CA THR A 141 -10.92 -7.23 7.37
C THR A 141 -9.68 -7.16 8.25
N ALA A 142 -8.50 -7.40 7.70
CA ALA A 142 -7.25 -7.41 8.46
C ALA A 142 -6.70 -5.98 8.59
N LYS A 143 -6.42 -5.56 9.83
CA LYS A 143 -5.82 -4.26 10.12
C LYS A 143 -4.40 -4.44 10.64
N GLN A 144 -3.46 -3.69 10.06
CA GLN A 144 -2.08 -3.63 10.53
C GLN A 144 -1.73 -2.17 10.84
N THR A 145 -1.20 -1.94 12.04
CA THR A 145 -0.69 -0.63 12.44
C THR A 145 0.82 -0.70 12.58
N TYR A 146 1.47 0.24 11.90
CA TYR A 146 2.91 0.42 11.90
C TYR A 146 3.27 1.71 12.58
N ARG A 147 4.42 1.72 13.25
CA ARG A 147 5.05 2.91 13.80
C ARG A 147 6.22 3.35 12.93
N LYS A 148 6.33 4.65 12.70
CA LYS A 148 7.44 5.24 11.96
C LYS A 148 8.74 4.97 12.73
N PHE A 149 9.68 4.33 12.03
CA PHE A 149 11.00 4.00 12.54
C PHE A 149 12.05 5.01 12.04
N SER A 150 11.95 5.42 10.77
CA SER A 150 12.85 6.40 10.15
C SER A 150 12.13 7.17 9.04
N GLU A 151 12.52 8.43 8.84
CA GLU A 151 12.13 9.22 7.66
C GLU A 151 13.07 9.01 6.47
N ARG A 152 14.29 8.54 6.73
CA ARG A 152 15.26 8.17 5.70
C ARG A 152 14.92 6.78 5.18
N ILE A 153 14.77 6.67 3.87
CA ILE A 153 14.79 5.40 3.17
C ILE A 153 16.26 5.09 2.95
N ASP A 154 16.85 4.26 3.80
CA ASP A 154 18.21 3.78 3.58
C ASP A 154 18.19 2.98 2.27
N LYS A 155 18.83 3.54 1.25
CA LYS A 155 19.19 2.82 0.03
C LYS A 155 20.51 2.15 0.33
N ASP A 156 20.44 0.96 0.90
CA ASP A 156 21.59 0.04 0.87
C ASP A 156 21.85 -0.40 -0.58
#